data_AF-A0A6B3MQY4-F1
#
_entry.id   AF-A0A6B3MQY4-F1
#
_cell.length_a   1.000
_cell.length_b   1.000
_cell.length_c   1.000
_cell.angle_alpha   90.00
_cell.angle_beta   90.00
_cell.angle_gamma   90.00
#
_symmetry.space_group_name_H-M   'P 1'
#
loop_
_entity.id
_entity.type
_entity.pdbx_description
1 polymer ?
#
loop_
_entity_poly.entity_id
_entity_poly.type
_entity_poly.pdbx_seq_one_letter_code
_entity_poly.pdbx_strand_id
1 'polypeptide(L)'
;MVLSLKIVHDTFLKQQPVPSQKIENEEDKVWVKKGRELELHSWVDLKEEKSYLRIAFTKDEFNGKNTWYVYEPHVEVWDDDKQLFPKKISIKVRNVTSCSTEVVRGLDKQIIDEMNRLIPNVLISFDDLDVQLGPAVWAMLQPAAKRALERAIQDRGVPMVINSAYRTIAQQLILYNHYRNRRCGIPIAARPSRSNHQSGLAIDISDYLRWRPYLQKYGWRWLGWGDPVHFDYVGGGTRDIRALAVRAFQRVWNRYNINDRISEDGSYGPSTERRLNNSFSEGFSISVPSKKESEKSIQFRVLRLSQPYMKGEDVRAIQQALAKAGYSLDVDGVYGRGSEAVVKQFQQQNGLDVDGIVGPATRAKMGL
;
A
#
# COMPACT_ATOMS: atom_id res chain seq x y z
N MET A 1 -18.00 11.37 -7.10
CA MET A 1 -17.08 12.36 -6.52
C MET A 1 -17.80 13.07 -5.41
N VAL A 2 -18.01 12.34 -4.33
CA VAL A 2 -18.39 12.88 -3.04
C VAL A 2 -17.10 12.96 -2.24
N LEU A 3 -16.68 14.17 -1.91
CA LEU A 3 -15.54 14.39 -1.05
C LEU A 3 -16.00 14.22 0.40
N SER A 4 -15.31 13.39 1.18
CA SER A 4 -15.67 13.15 2.58
C SER A 4 -14.50 13.30 3.54
N LEU A 5 -14.79 13.73 4.76
CA LEU A 5 -13.88 13.76 5.90
C LEU A 5 -14.29 12.63 6.85
N LYS A 6 -13.38 11.67 7.09
CA LYS A 6 -13.56 10.64 8.11
C LYS A 6 -12.79 11.00 9.36
N ILE A 7 -13.47 11.01 10.50
CA ILE A 7 -12.87 11.25 11.81
C ILE A 7 -12.33 9.93 12.36
N VAL A 8 -11.01 9.75 12.37
CA VAL A 8 -10.35 8.50 12.82
C VAL A 8 -9.94 8.52 14.30
N HIS A 9 -9.91 9.70 14.92
CA HIS A 9 -9.73 9.91 16.36
C HIS A 9 -10.65 11.04 16.85
N ASP A 10 -11.09 10.99 18.12
CA ASP A 10 -11.84 12.09 18.74
C ASP A 10 -11.07 13.40 18.59
N THR A 11 -11.74 14.46 18.14
CA THR A 11 -11.06 15.69 17.74
C THR A 11 -11.92 16.93 17.92
N PHE A 12 -11.32 18.11 17.71
CA PHE A 12 -12.03 19.37 17.61
C PHE A 12 -11.89 19.95 16.20
N LEU A 13 -13.02 20.33 15.61
CA LEU A 13 -13.06 21.30 14.51
C LEU A 13 -12.92 22.69 15.11
N LYS A 14 -12.10 23.56 14.51
CA LYS A 14 -11.75 24.87 15.07
C LYS A 14 -11.78 25.98 14.02
N GLN A 15 -12.12 27.21 14.40
CA GLN A 15 -12.03 28.36 13.49
C GLN A 15 -10.59 28.87 13.29
N GLN A 16 -9.65 28.37 14.09
CA GLN A 16 -8.24 28.70 13.98
C GLN A 16 -7.37 27.44 14.13
N PRO A 17 -6.24 27.32 13.41
CA PRO A 17 -5.33 26.16 13.50
C PRO A 17 -4.43 26.23 14.75
N VAL A 18 -5.04 26.27 15.93
CA VAL A 18 -4.35 26.30 17.23
C VAL A 18 -4.89 25.20 18.15
N PRO A 19 -4.16 24.78 19.21
CA PRO A 19 -4.70 23.88 20.23
C PRO A 19 -6.05 24.40 20.77
N SER A 20 -7.01 23.51 21.03
CA SER A 20 -8.37 23.91 21.47
C SER A 20 -8.37 24.67 22.79
N GLN A 21 -7.34 24.48 23.63
CA GLN A 21 -7.16 25.22 24.88
C GLN A 21 -6.87 26.72 24.66
N LYS A 22 -6.44 27.11 23.45
CA LYS A 22 -6.18 28.51 23.08
C LYS A 22 -7.39 29.21 22.45
N ILE A 23 -8.53 28.52 22.34
CA ILE A 23 -9.77 29.06 21.78
C ILE A 23 -10.72 29.34 22.93
N GLU A 24 -10.89 30.63 23.25
CA GLU A 24 -11.72 31.11 24.34
C GLU A 24 -13.22 31.04 24.00
N ASN A 25 -13.59 31.37 22.76
CA ASN A 25 -14.97 31.33 22.31
C ASN A 25 -15.41 29.88 22.00
N GLU A 26 -16.39 29.37 22.74
CA GLU A 26 -16.92 28.00 22.53
C GLU A 26 -17.59 27.84 21.16
N GLU A 27 -18.11 28.90 20.53
CA GLU A 27 -18.67 28.82 19.18
C GLU A 27 -17.62 28.62 18.07
N ASP A 28 -16.33 28.80 18.41
CA ASP A 28 -15.19 28.67 17.51
C ASP A 28 -14.52 27.29 17.60
N LYS A 29 -15.07 26.36 18.40
CA LYS A 29 -14.63 24.96 18.44
C LYS A 29 -15.82 24.01 18.58
N VAL A 30 -15.76 22.87 17.89
CA VAL A 30 -16.78 21.83 17.95
C VAL A 30 -16.12 20.49 18.17
N TRP A 31 -16.54 19.77 19.22
CA TRP A 31 -16.07 18.41 19.48
C TRP A 31 -16.74 17.42 18.52
N VAL A 32 -15.94 16.54 17.93
CA VAL A 32 -16.43 15.52 16.99
C VAL A 32 -15.82 14.17 17.35
N LYS A 33 -16.70 13.17 17.52
CA LYS A 33 -16.32 11.81 17.87
C LYS A 33 -15.75 11.04 16.68
N LYS A 34 -14.79 10.16 16.95
CA LYS A 34 -14.32 9.11 16.03
C LYS A 34 -15.50 8.36 15.40
N GLY A 35 -15.35 8.06 14.11
CA GLY A 35 -16.31 7.31 13.30
C GLY A 35 -17.32 8.18 12.56
N ARG A 36 -17.34 9.49 12.78
CA ARG A 36 -18.14 10.43 11.98
C ARG A 36 -17.55 10.57 10.58
N GLU A 37 -18.43 10.60 9.58
CA GLU A 37 -18.11 10.92 8.20
C GLU A 37 -18.93 12.14 7.77
N LEU A 38 -18.26 13.15 7.21
CA LEU A 38 -18.83 14.46 6.91
C LEU A 38 -18.55 14.83 5.45
N GLU A 39 -19.53 15.38 4.76
CA GLU A 39 -19.39 15.75 3.34
C GLU A 39 -18.66 17.09 3.18
N LEU A 40 -17.58 17.09 2.40
CA LEU A 40 -16.76 18.25 2.15
C LEU A 40 -17.07 18.87 0.80
N HIS A 41 -17.09 20.20 0.76
CA HIS A 41 -16.98 20.97 -0.46
C HIS A 41 -15.52 21.07 -0.92
N SER A 42 -14.59 21.34 0.00
CA SER A 42 -13.16 21.44 -0.31
C SER A 42 -12.27 21.23 0.91
N TRP A 43 -10.96 21.06 0.66
CA TRP A 43 -9.96 20.96 1.71
C TRP A 43 -8.59 21.44 1.21
N VAL A 44 -7.75 21.88 2.15
CA VAL A 44 -6.36 22.29 1.92
C VAL A 44 -5.50 21.75 3.06
N ASP A 45 -4.47 20.98 2.70
CA ASP A 45 -3.34 20.65 3.55
C ASP A 45 -2.47 21.90 3.71
N LEU A 46 -2.37 22.43 4.92
CA LEU A 46 -1.73 23.72 5.15
C LEU A 46 -0.21 23.66 5.10
N LYS A 47 0.40 22.46 5.11
CA LYS A 47 1.83 22.11 4.89
C LYS A 47 2.94 22.90 5.59
N GLU A 48 2.68 24.11 6.03
CA GLU A 48 3.62 25.10 6.52
C GLU A 48 3.11 25.51 7.90
N GLU A 49 3.87 25.06 8.91
CA GLU A 49 3.89 25.49 10.31
C GLU A 49 2.93 24.83 11.33
N LYS A 50 1.76 24.29 10.96
CA LYS A 50 0.82 23.71 11.95
C LYS A 50 0.10 22.51 11.35
N SER A 51 0.19 21.32 11.97
CA SER A 51 -0.41 20.04 11.53
C SER A 51 -1.96 20.07 11.46
N TYR A 52 -2.51 20.85 10.54
CA TYR A 52 -3.93 21.13 10.41
C TYR A 52 -4.36 21.12 8.94
N LEU A 53 -5.49 20.47 8.67
CA LEU A 53 -6.24 20.69 7.44
C LEU A 53 -7.18 21.86 7.62
N ARG A 54 -7.27 22.71 6.60
CA ARG A 54 -8.42 23.60 6.42
C ARG A 54 -9.46 22.88 5.58
N ILE A 55 -10.68 22.78 6.06
CA ILE A 55 -11.79 22.07 5.42
C ILE A 55 -12.98 22.99 5.24
N ALA A 56 -13.78 22.76 4.21
CA ALA A 56 -15.06 23.41 3.99
C ALA A 56 -16.14 22.36 3.74
N PHE A 57 -17.25 22.41 4.49
CA PHE A 57 -18.36 21.46 4.36
C PHE A 57 -19.34 21.88 3.27
N THR A 58 -20.02 20.90 2.66
CA THR A 58 -21.05 21.13 1.63
C THR A 58 -22.33 21.75 2.21
N LYS A 59 -22.58 21.54 3.50
CA LYS A 59 -23.73 22.05 4.25
C LYS A 59 -23.27 22.73 5.53
N ASP A 60 -24.02 23.72 5.98
CA ASP A 60 -23.81 24.33 7.29
C ASP A 60 -24.23 23.35 8.39
N GLU A 61 -23.26 22.59 8.89
CA GLU A 61 -23.48 21.61 9.97
C GLU A 61 -23.04 22.13 11.35
N PHE A 62 -22.23 23.18 11.40
CA PHE A 62 -21.57 23.62 12.64
C PHE A 62 -21.68 25.14 12.81
N ASN A 63 -22.60 25.58 13.67
CA ASN A 63 -22.77 26.98 14.10
C ASN A 63 -22.86 28.01 12.95
N GLY A 64 -23.48 27.64 11.81
CA GLY A 64 -23.60 28.52 10.64
C GLY A 64 -22.25 28.86 9.97
N LYS A 65 -21.19 28.10 10.27
CA LYS A 65 -19.86 28.26 9.68
C LYS A 65 -19.55 27.04 8.81
N ASN A 66 -19.14 27.29 7.57
CA ASN A 66 -18.82 26.22 6.63
C ASN A 66 -17.33 25.81 6.65
N THR A 67 -16.43 26.70 7.08
CA THR A 67 -14.98 26.50 7.03
C THR A 67 -14.42 26.24 8.41
N TRP A 68 -13.60 25.21 8.56
CA TRP A 68 -13.01 24.79 9.82
C TRP A 68 -11.57 24.31 9.64
N TYR A 69 -10.85 24.18 10.74
CA TYR A 69 -9.53 23.58 10.84
C TYR A 69 -9.61 22.33 11.70
N VAL A 70 -8.92 21.26 11.29
CA VAL A 70 -8.89 19.99 12.02
C VAL A 70 -7.47 19.45 12.08
N TYR A 71 -7.11 18.84 13.22
CA TYR A 71 -5.78 18.27 13.41
C TYR A 71 -5.56 17.08 12.46
N GLU A 72 -4.54 17.18 11.61
CA GLU A 72 -4.27 16.24 10.51
C GLU A 72 -4.26 14.76 10.93
N PRO A 73 -3.54 14.34 12.00
CA PRO A 73 -3.52 12.94 12.43
C PRO A 73 -4.88 12.34 12.82
N HIS A 74 -5.91 13.17 13.04
CA HIS A 74 -7.22 12.70 13.48
C HIS A 74 -8.20 12.47 12.35
N VAL A 75 -7.82 12.74 11.10
CA VAL A 75 -8.74 12.70 9.97
C VAL A 75 -8.14 12.05 8.74
N GLU A 76 -9.04 11.55 7.90
CA GLU A 76 -8.75 11.15 6.53
C GLU A 76 -9.68 11.90 5.58
N VAL A 77 -9.17 12.26 4.40
CA VAL A 77 -9.98 12.83 3.33
C VAL A 77 -10.11 11.82 2.21
N TRP A 78 -11.33 11.62 1.72
CA TRP A 78 -11.67 10.65 0.69
C TRP A 78 -12.41 11.31 -0.47
N ASP A 79 -12.21 10.81 -1.68
CA ASP A 79 -13.02 11.08 -2.86
C ASP A 79 -13.59 9.75 -3.34
N ASP A 80 -14.88 9.54 -3.05
CA ASP A 80 -15.53 8.23 -3.11
C ASP A 80 -14.67 7.17 -2.36
N ASP A 81 -14.13 6.16 -3.05
CA ASP A 81 -13.29 5.11 -2.44
C ASP A 81 -11.79 5.44 -2.38
N LYS A 82 -11.38 6.64 -2.83
CA LYS A 82 -9.98 7.05 -2.91
C LYS A 82 -9.59 7.98 -1.76
N GLN A 83 -8.76 7.49 -0.86
CA GLN A 83 -8.14 8.33 0.18
C GLN A 83 -7.17 9.36 -0.44
N LEU A 84 -7.47 10.64 -0.25
CA LEU A 84 -6.66 11.79 -0.65
C LEU A 84 -5.74 12.30 0.47
N PHE A 85 -6.15 12.14 1.74
CA PHE A 85 -5.38 12.53 2.92
C PHE A 85 -5.39 11.45 4.01
N PRO A 86 -4.26 11.20 4.70
CA PRO A 86 -2.92 11.74 4.42
C PRO A 86 -2.46 11.36 3.01
N LYS A 87 -1.72 12.27 2.34
CA LYS A 87 -1.13 11.96 1.03
C LYS A 87 -0.20 10.77 1.22
N LYS A 88 -0.54 9.63 0.60
CA LYS A 88 0.32 8.44 0.62
C LYS A 88 1.65 8.80 -0.03
N ILE A 89 2.72 8.86 0.77
CA ILE A 89 4.07 9.05 0.25
C ILE A 89 4.43 7.76 -0.49
N SER A 90 4.38 7.81 -1.81
CA SER A 90 4.75 6.69 -2.66
C SER A 90 6.26 6.61 -2.74
N ILE A 91 6.86 5.87 -1.81
CA ILE A 91 8.30 5.64 -1.75
C ILE A 91 8.59 4.17 -1.98
N LYS A 92 9.60 3.89 -2.80
CA LYS A 92 10.09 2.51 -2.95
C LYS A 92 10.71 2.04 -1.64
N VAL A 93 10.51 0.78 -1.27
CA VAL A 93 11.08 0.18 -0.05
C VAL A 93 12.59 0.48 0.08
N ARG A 94 13.34 0.40 -1.03
CA ARG A 94 14.80 0.71 -1.05
C ARG A 94 15.16 2.16 -0.74
N ASN A 95 14.21 3.09 -0.92
CA ASN A 95 14.41 4.53 -0.74
C ASN A 95 13.97 5.01 0.64
N VAL A 96 13.40 4.14 1.49
CA VAL A 96 12.97 4.52 2.85
C VAL A 96 14.17 4.98 3.68
N THR A 97 14.11 6.22 4.16
CA THR A 97 15.18 6.86 4.92
C THR A 97 14.80 7.11 6.39
N SER A 98 13.51 7.15 6.70
CA SER A 98 12.98 7.23 8.07
C SER A 98 13.35 5.99 8.86
N CYS A 99 13.62 6.15 10.16
CA CYS A 99 13.92 5.01 11.05
C CYS A 99 12.68 4.24 11.52
N SER A 100 11.48 4.71 11.14
CA SER A 100 10.24 3.96 11.32
C SER A 100 9.99 3.04 10.11
N THR A 101 9.47 1.84 10.39
CA THR A 101 8.98 0.90 9.37
C THR A 101 7.48 1.06 9.09
N GLU A 102 6.79 2.01 9.73
CA GLU A 102 5.36 2.26 9.52
C GLU A 102 5.02 2.62 8.07
N VAL A 103 5.96 3.23 7.34
CA VAL A 103 5.74 3.68 5.96
C VAL A 103 5.33 2.53 5.02
N VAL A 104 5.71 1.28 5.31
CA VAL A 104 5.34 0.10 4.51
C VAL A 104 4.04 -0.58 4.92
N ARG A 105 3.24 0.04 5.82
CA ARG A 105 2.02 -0.56 6.36
C ARG A 105 1.02 -1.00 5.27
N GLY A 106 0.98 -0.31 4.13
CA GLY A 106 0.12 -0.70 3.00
C GLY A 106 0.57 -2.00 2.31
N LEU A 107 1.86 -2.10 1.97
CA LEU A 107 2.43 -3.32 1.40
C LEU A 107 2.36 -4.51 2.37
N ASP A 108 2.66 -4.24 3.65
CA ASP A 108 2.58 -5.21 4.73
C ASP A 108 1.20 -5.86 4.83
N LYS A 109 0.14 -5.04 4.82
CA LYS A 109 -1.25 -5.51 4.87
C LYS A 109 -1.54 -6.50 3.74
N GLN A 110 -1.12 -6.19 2.51
CA GLN A 110 -1.36 -7.08 1.36
C GLN A 110 -0.63 -8.41 1.48
N ILE A 111 0.58 -8.40 2.02
CA ILE A 111 1.34 -9.63 2.27
C ILE A 111 0.63 -10.46 3.34
N ILE A 112 0.21 -9.84 4.45
CA ILE A 112 -0.50 -10.53 5.55
C ILE A 112 -1.84 -11.09 5.07
N ASP A 113 -2.62 -10.30 4.33
CA ASP A 113 -3.91 -10.72 3.77
C ASP A 113 -3.73 -11.91 2.82
N GLU A 114 -2.70 -11.89 1.96
CA GLU A 114 -2.39 -13.02 1.08
C GLU A 114 -1.90 -14.24 1.86
N MET A 115 -1.15 -14.07 2.96
CA MET A 115 -0.80 -15.19 3.85
C MET A 115 -2.04 -15.85 4.43
N ASN A 116 -2.99 -15.05 4.94
CA ASN A 116 -4.26 -15.54 5.48
C ASN A 116 -5.18 -16.12 4.39
N ARG A 117 -5.06 -15.67 3.14
CA ARG A 117 -5.76 -16.27 1.99
C ARG A 117 -5.18 -17.64 1.63
N LEU A 118 -3.87 -17.82 1.74
CA LEU A 118 -3.19 -19.09 1.48
C LEU A 118 -3.39 -20.10 2.60
N ILE A 119 -3.35 -19.64 3.86
CA ILE A 119 -3.59 -20.46 5.04
C ILE A 119 -4.51 -19.65 5.97
N PRO A 120 -5.81 -19.95 6.02
CA PRO A 120 -6.77 -19.24 6.85
C PRO A 120 -6.32 -19.15 8.31
N ASN A 121 -6.40 -17.95 8.88
CA ASN A 121 -6.07 -17.65 10.27
C ASN A 121 -4.64 -18.04 10.67
N VAL A 122 -3.69 -18.04 9.73
CA VAL A 122 -2.28 -18.29 10.05
C VAL A 122 -1.70 -17.19 10.94
N LEU A 123 -2.19 -15.96 10.78
CA LEU A 123 -1.93 -14.83 11.66
C LEU A 123 -3.26 -14.18 12.03
N ILE A 124 -3.45 -13.90 13.32
CA ILE A 124 -4.64 -13.24 13.85
C ILE A 124 -4.23 -12.02 14.67
N SER A 125 -5.10 -11.01 14.71
CA SER A 125 -4.86 -9.81 15.49
C SER A 125 -4.93 -10.12 17.00
N PHE A 126 -4.09 -9.47 17.79
CA PHE A 126 -4.15 -9.41 19.25
C PHE A 126 -4.44 -8.00 19.79
N ASP A 127 -4.88 -7.07 18.94
CA ASP A 127 -5.25 -5.69 19.33
C ASP A 127 -6.39 -5.65 20.37
N ASP A 128 -7.13 -6.75 20.52
CA ASP A 128 -8.19 -6.97 21.51
C ASP A 128 -7.66 -7.28 22.92
N LEU A 129 -6.36 -7.54 23.09
CA LEU A 129 -5.75 -7.78 24.40
C LEU A 129 -5.41 -6.46 25.10
N ASP A 130 -5.18 -6.50 26.42
CA ASP A 130 -4.75 -5.34 27.21
C ASP A 130 -3.26 -5.01 26.94
N VAL A 131 -3.03 -4.40 25.78
CA VAL A 131 -1.69 -4.08 25.26
C VAL A 131 -1.58 -2.62 24.81
N GLN A 132 -0.37 -2.06 24.92
CA GLN A 132 0.00 -0.77 24.35
C GLN A 132 1.00 -1.00 23.21
N LEU A 133 0.71 -0.42 22.05
CA LEU A 133 1.43 -0.68 20.80
C LEU A 133 1.92 0.62 20.16
N GLY A 134 3.16 0.58 19.66
CA GLY A 134 3.67 1.65 18.80
C GLY A 134 3.08 1.58 17.38
N PRO A 135 3.08 2.70 16.63
CA PRO A 135 2.44 2.78 15.32
C PRO A 135 3.09 1.91 14.23
N ALA A 136 4.33 1.44 14.43
CA ALA A 136 5.00 0.50 13.52
C ALA A 136 4.74 -0.98 13.86
N VAL A 137 4.09 -1.28 14.99
CA VAL A 137 3.83 -2.65 15.43
C VAL A 137 2.67 -3.23 14.62
N TRP A 138 2.88 -4.43 14.09
CA TRP A 138 1.80 -5.28 13.59
C TRP A 138 1.35 -6.19 14.71
N ALA A 139 0.15 -5.96 15.21
CA ALA A 139 -0.44 -6.73 16.29
C ALA A 139 -0.90 -8.12 15.83
N MET A 140 -0.05 -8.87 15.15
CA MET A 140 -0.35 -10.18 14.59
C MET A 140 0.50 -11.24 15.27
N LEU A 141 -0.12 -12.36 15.62
CA LEU A 141 0.55 -13.57 16.11
C LEU A 141 -0.13 -14.80 15.51
N GLN A 142 0.56 -15.94 15.56
CA GLN A 142 -0.14 -17.21 15.34
C GLN A 142 -1.16 -17.45 16.47
N PRO A 143 -2.27 -18.17 16.20
CA PRO A 143 -3.33 -18.35 17.19
C PRO A 143 -2.87 -18.95 18.53
N ALA A 144 -1.93 -19.90 18.51
CA ALA A 144 -1.40 -20.49 19.73
C ALA A 144 -0.60 -19.48 20.58
N ALA A 145 0.23 -18.66 19.93
CA ALA A 145 0.99 -17.61 20.59
C ALA A 145 0.04 -16.52 21.15
N LYS A 146 -0.99 -16.09 20.41
CA LYS A 146 -2.00 -15.13 20.93
C LYS A 146 -2.65 -15.65 22.22
N ARG A 147 -3.13 -16.91 22.24
CA ARG A 147 -3.74 -17.51 23.45
C ARG A 147 -2.78 -17.61 24.62
N ALA A 148 -1.49 -17.83 24.36
CA ALA A 148 -0.47 -17.83 25.40
C ALA A 148 -0.21 -16.41 25.94
N LEU A 149 -0.17 -15.41 25.06
CA LEU A 149 -0.02 -14.00 25.44
C LEU A 149 -1.20 -13.52 26.29
N GLU A 150 -2.42 -13.83 25.87
CA GLU A 150 -3.64 -13.50 26.60
C GLU A 150 -3.62 -14.06 28.02
N ARG A 151 -3.26 -15.35 28.19
CA ARG A 151 -3.13 -15.97 29.52
C ARG A 151 -2.06 -15.29 30.38
N ALA A 152 -0.93 -14.88 29.79
CA ALA A 152 0.10 -14.15 30.52
C ALA A 152 -0.39 -12.78 30.99
N ILE A 153 -1.10 -12.04 30.13
CA ILE A 153 -1.67 -10.73 30.44
C ILE A 153 -2.73 -10.85 31.55
N GLN A 154 -3.65 -11.81 31.43
CA GLN A 154 -4.69 -12.07 32.44
C GLN A 154 -4.09 -12.48 33.79
N ASP A 155 -3.06 -13.34 33.80
CA ASP A 155 -2.40 -13.80 35.03
C ASP A 155 -1.64 -12.67 35.74
N ARG A 156 -1.08 -11.72 34.99
CA ARG A 156 -0.40 -10.56 35.57
C ARG A 156 -1.37 -9.42 35.96
N GLY A 157 -2.48 -9.28 35.25
CA GLY A 157 -3.54 -8.30 35.53
C GLY A 157 -3.14 -6.83 35.28
N VAL A 158 -2.14 -6.57 34.43
CA VAL A 158 -1.73 -5.20 34.04
C VAL A 158 -1.47 -5.11 32.53
N PRO A 159 -1.65 -3.93 31.92
CA PRO A 159 -1.40 -3.73 30.49
C PRO A 159 0.06 -4.05 30.10
N MET A 160 0.25 -4.68 28.95
CA MET A 160 1.59 -4.99 28.41
C MET A 160 2.01 -3.97 27.34
N VAL A 161 3.21 -3.39 27.47
CA VAL A 161 3.82 -2.60 26.40
C VAL A 161 4.61 -3.50 25.45
N ILE A 162 4.16 -3.62 24.21
CA ILE A 162 4.80 -4.44 23.17
C ILE A 162 5.45 -3.51 22.13
N ASN A 163 6.77 -3.64 21.99
CA ASN A 163 7.62 -2.84 21.10
C ASN A 163 7.72 -3.44 19.69
N SER A 164 7.60 -4.75 19.57
CA SER A 164 7.60 -5.46 18.28
C SER A 164 6.86 -6.79 18.41
N ALA A 165 6.23 -7.26 17.34
CA ALA A 165 5.56 -8.56 17.28
C ALA A 165 5.82 -9.19 15.90
N TYR A 166 4.79 -9.60 15.15
CA TYR A 166 5.01 -10.02 13.78
C TYR A 166 5.65 -8.89 12.96
N ARG A 167 6.66 -9.25 12.19
CA ARG A 167 7.36 -8.34 11.27
C ARG A 167 7.29 -8.92 9.89
N THR A 168 6.81 -8.16 8.92
CA THR A 168 6.74 -8.64 7.53
C THR A 168 8.13 -8.75 6.91
N ILE A 169 8.21 -9.40 5.74
CA ILE A 169 9.45 -9.37 4.94
C ILE A 169 9.82 -7.96 4.47
N ALA A 170 8.84 -7.06 4.28
CA ALA A 170 9.08 -5.69 3.83
C ALA A 170 9.68 -4.83 4.95
N GLN A 171 9.11 -4.88 6.17
CA GLN A 171 9.69 -4.23 7.34
C GLN A 171 11.09 -4.76 7.64
N GLN A 172 11.28 -6.09 7.57
CA GLN A 172 12.61 -6.68 7.78
C GLN A 172 13.61 -6.23 6.71
N LEU A 173 13.19 -6.04 5.45
CA LEU A 173 14.06 -5.51 4.40
C LEU A 173 14.47 -4.06 4.67
N ILE A 174 13.58 -3.22 5.19
CA ILE A 174 13.92 -1.85 5.62
C ILE A 174 14.98 -1.87 6.72
N LEU A 175 14.78 -2.67 7.78
CA LEU A 175 15.78 -2.81 8.85
C LEU A 175 17.13 -3.33 8.31
N TYR A 176 17.08 -4.30 7.40
CA TYR A 176 18.28 -4.85 6.76
C TYR A 176 18.99 -3.80 5.88
N ASN A 177 18.24 -2.99 5.15
CA ASN A 177 18.79 -1.88 4.35
C ASN A 177 19.42 -0.81 5.25
N HIS A 178 18.80 -0.45 6.38
CA HIS A 178 19.38 0.50 7.33
C HIS A 178 20.66 -0.04 7.96
N TYR A 179 20.68 -1.31 8.38
CA TYR A 179 21.89 -2.00 8.85
C TYR A 179 23.03 -1.94 7.82
N ARG A 180 22.75 -2.32 6.57
CA ARG A 180 23.73 -2.27 5.47
C ARG A 180 24.29 -0.88 5.22
N ASN A 181 23.47 0.15 5.42
CA ASN A 181 23.82 1.55 5.22
C ASN A 181 24.26 2.26 6.52
N ARG A 182 24.44 1.54 7.64
CA ARG A 182 24.80 2.09 8.96
C ARG A 182 23.89 3.23 9.43
N ARG A 183 22.58 3.10 9.17
CA ARG A 183 21.56 4.09 9.56
C ARG A 183 20.76 3.62 10.77
N CYS A 184 20.12 4.58 11.45
CA CYS A 184 19.14 4.32 12.51
C CYS A 184 19.68 3.53 13.71
N GLY A 185 21.01 3.55 13.91
CA GLY A 185 21.65 2.88 15.04
C GLY A 185 21.46 1.37 15.08
N ILE A 186 21.22 0.71 13.92
CA ILE A 186 20.98 -0.74 13.86
C ILE A 186 22.33 -1.49 13.75
N PRO A 187 22.82 -2.16 14.81
CA PRO A 187 24.13 -2.80 14.80
C PRO A 187 24.12 -4.14 14.06
N ILE A 188 22.97 -4.82 14.04
CA ILE A 188 22.79 -6.11 13.38
C ILE A 188 21.34 -6.22 12.88
N ALA A 189 21.16 -6.81 11.70
CA ALA A 189 19.84 -7.14 11.19
C ALA A 189 19.89 -8.47 10.42
N ALA A 190 18.94 -9.36 10.71
CA ALA A 190 18.74 -10.55 9.92
C ALA A 190 18.29 -10.20 8.50
N ARG A 191 18.70 -11.02 7.52
CA ARG A 191 18.09 -10.97 6.18
C ARG A 191 16.60 -11.34 6.27
N PRO A 192 15.75 -10.81 5.38
CA PRO A 192 14.36 -11.24 5.32
C PRO A 192 14.24 -12.77 5.17
N SER A 193 13.18 -13.32 5.76
CA SER A 193 12.93 -14.75 5.96
C SER A 193 13.83 -15.43 7.02
N ARG A 194 14.68 -14.68 7.74
CA ARG A 194 15.55 -15.24 8.79
C ARG A 194 15.29 -14.66 10.19
N SER A 195 14.55 -13.55 10.32
CA SER A 195 14.22 -13.00 11.64
C SER A 195 13.14 -13.83 12.34
N ASN A 196 13.26 -13.98 13.66
CA ASN A 196 12.29 -14.70 14.49
C ASN A 196 10.90 -14.03 14.44
N HIS A 197 10.82 -12.70 14.37
CA HIS A 197 9.55 -11.97 14.23
C HIS A 197 8.73 -12.36 13.00
N GLN A 198 9.40 -12.83 11.95
CA GLN A 198 8.74 -13.26 10.71
C GLN A 198 8.04 -14.62 10.87
N SER A 199 8.23 -15.30 12.01
CA SER A 199 7.48 -16.51 12.35
C SER A 199 6.08 -16.21 12.92
N GLY A 200 5.79 -14.98 13.34
CA GLY A 200 4.55 -14.68 14.07
C GLY A 200 4.49 -15.29 15.47
N LEU A 201 5.64 -15.65 16.04
CA LEU A 201 5.79 -16.24 17.36
C LEU A 201 6.70 -15.43 18.28
N ALA A 202 7.21 -14.28 17.85
CA ALA A 202 8.12 -13.46 18.64
C ALA A 202 7.49 -12.13 19.04
N ILE A 203 7.82 -11.66 20.24
CA ILE A 203 7.48 -10.33 20.76
C ILE A 203 8.69 -9.69 21.44
N ASP A 204 8.80 -8.36 21.31
CA ASP A 204 9.71 -7.53 22.09
C ASP A 204 8.90 -6.68 23.06
N ILE A 205 9.28 -6.64 24.34
CA ILE A 205 8.53 -5.95 25.40
C ILE A 205 9.42 -5.08 26.28
N SER A 206 8.86 -3.99 26.83
CA SER A 206 9.63 -3.01 27.62
C SER A 206 9.98 -3.51 29.03
N ASP A 207 8.99 -4.00 29.78
CA ASP A 207 9.15 -4.43 31.19
C ASP A 207 9.49 -5.92 31.27
N TYR A 208 10.48 -6.36 30.49
CA TYR A 208 10.80 -7.77 30.26
C TYR A 208 11.09 -8.54 31.55
N LEU A 209 11.81 -7.95 32.52
CA LEU A 209 12.15 -8.61 33.78
C LEU A 209 10.92 -9.03 34.57
N ARG A 210 9.91 -8.16 34.67
CA ARG A 210 8.70 -8.43 35.44
C ARG A 210 7.69 -9.29 34.67
N TRP A 211 7.68 -9.20 33.34
CA TRP A 211 6.84 -10.04 32.48
C TRP A 211 7.37 -11.47 32.34
N ARG A 212 8.69 -11.67 32.44
CA ARG A 212 9.36 -12.96 32.22
C ARG A 212 8.68 -14.16 32.92
N PRO A 213 8.41 -14.15 34.25
CA PRO A 213 7.79 -15.31 34.90
C PRO A 213 6.39 -15.65 34.35
N TYR A 214 5.57 -14.64 34.06
CA TYR A 214 4.23 -14.83 33.50
C TYR A 214 4.29 -15.37 32.06
N LEU A 215 5.18 -14.82 31.23
CA LEU A 215 5.40 -15.28 29.86
C LEU A 215 5.94 -16.72 29.82
N GLN A 216 6.97 -17.03 30.63
CA GLN A 216 7.56 -18.37 30.68
C GLN A 216 6.56 -19.44 31.12
N LYS A 217 5.69 -19.13 32.08
CA LYS A 217 4.59 -20.00 32.53
C LYS A 217 3.69 -20.45 31.38
N TYR A 218 3.51 -19.62 30.35
CA TYR A 218 2.67 -19.90 29.19
C TYR A 218 3.44 -20.20 27.90
N GLY A 219 4.70 -20.65 28.01
CA GLY A 219 5.45 -21.21 26.89
C GLY A 219 6.23 -20.20 26.05
N TRP A 220 6.48 -19.00 26.59
CA TRP A 220 7.37 -18.01 25.98
C TRP A 220 8.80 -18.16 26.51
N ARG A 221 9.74 -18.42 25.62
CA ARG A 221 11.18 -18.49 25.91
C ARG A 221 11.81 -17.11 25.78
N TRP A 222 12.43 -16.64 26.84
CA TRP A 222 13.26 -15.44 26.85
C TRP A 222 14.61 -15.72 26.15
N LEU A 223 15.07 -14.82 25.27
CA LEU A 223 16.35 -14.99 24.55
C LEU A 223 17.58 -14.70 25.42
N GLY A 224 17.41 -14.10 26.60
CA GLY A 224 18.51 -13.82 27.53
C GLY A 224 19.16 -12.46 27.29
N TRP A 225 20.30 -12.24 27.93
CA TRP A 225 20.93 -10.92 28.03
C TRP A 225 21.46 -10.34 26.71
N GLY A 226 21.66 -11.17 25.68
CA GLY A 226 22.02 -10.70 24.35
C GLY A 226 20.88 -9.98 23.63
N ASP A 227 19.63 -10.27 24.01
CA ASP A 227 18.43 -9.60 23.53
C ASP A 227 17.34 -9.64 24.62
N PRO A 228 17.48 -8.79 25.66
CA PRO A 228 16.71 -8.94 26.89
C PRO A 228 15.22 -8.63 26.72
N VAL A 229 14.83 -7.91 25.68
CA VAL A 229 13.42 -7.57 25.44
C VAL A 229 12.68 -8.66 24.69
N HIS A 230 13.40 -9.61 24.07
CA HIS A 230 12.85 -10.57 23.12
C HIS A 230 12.37 -11.88 23.76
N PHE A 231 11.17 -12.31 23.34
CA PHE A 231 10.58 -13.60 23.68
C PHE A 231 10.07 -14.33 22.45
N ASP A 232 10.38 -15.63 22.34
CA ASP A 232 9.80 -16.53 21.35
C ASP A 232 8.76 -17.45 22.02
N TYR A 233 7.55 -17.56 21.49
CA TYR A 233 6.64 -18.63 21.86
C TYR A 233 7.14 -19.96 21.28
N VAL A 234 7.37 -20.94 22.16
CA VAL A 234 7.92 -22.26 21.84
C VAL A 234 6.93 -23.41 22.12
N GLY A 235 5.68 -23.09 22.46
CA GLY A 235 4.65 -24.09 22.67
C GLY A 235 4.13 -24.71 21.36
N GLY A 236 3.34 -25.78 21.50
CA GLY A 236 2.75 -26.50 20.36
C GLY A 236 1.66 -25.72 19.62
N GLY A 237 1.19 -26.30 18.51
CA GLY A 237 0.13 -25.72 17.67
C GLY A 237 0.60 -24.59 16.76
N THR A 238 1.89 -24.61 16.39
CA THR A 238 2.54 -23.58 15.58
C THR A 238 3.13 -24.19 14.30
N ARG A 239 3.53 -23.33 13.37
CA ARG A 239 4.25 -23.72 12.15
C ARG A 239 5.25 -22.66 11.74
N ASP A 240 6.28 -23.02 10.98
CA ASP A 240 7.15 -22.00 10.37
C ASP A 240 6.44 -21.36 9.16
N ILE A 241 6.17 -20.07 9.25
CA ILE A 241 5.47 -19.29 8.22
C ILE A 241 6.40 -18.35 7.44
N ARG A 242 7.72 -18.43 7.67
CA ARG A 242 8.67 -17.51 7.02
C ARG A 242 8.66 -17.67 5.50
N ALA A 243 8.67 -18.92 5.02
CA ALA A 243 8.53 -19.22 3.59
C ALA A 243 7.14 -18.84 3.04
N LEU A 244 6.08 -18.94 3.86
CA LEU A 244 4.73 -18.51 3.48
C LEU A 244 4.67 -17.01 3.22
N ALA A 245 5.30 -16.19 4.07
CA ALA A 245 5.36 -14.74 3.88
C ALA A 245 6.07 -14.36 2.57
N VAL A 246 7.14 -15.08 2.22
CA VAL A 246 7.83 -14.90 0.93
C VAL A 246 6.92 -15.26 -0.24
N ARG A 247 6.26 -16.42 -0.18
CA ARG A 247 5.32 -16.87 -1.21
C ARG A 247 4.15 -15.90 -1.38
N ALA A 248 3.62 -15.38 -0.28
CA ALA A 248 2.55 -14.40 -0.28
C ALA A 248 2.97 -13.13 -1.03
N PHE A 249 4.17 -12.60 -0.75
CA PHE A 249 4.71 -11.49 -1.53
C PHE A 249 4.90 -11.83 -3.01
N GLN A 250 5.43 -13.01 -3.35
CA GLN A 250 5.62 -13.43 -4.73
C GLN A 250 4.29 -13.47 -5.51
N ARG A 251 3.22 -13.97 -4.87
CA ARG A 251 1.85 -13.97 -5.43
C ARG A 251 1.28 -12.58 -5.60
N VAL A 252 1.43 -11.74 -4.58
CA VAL A 252 1.02 -10.33 -4.65
C VAL A 252 1.75 -9.67 -5.81
N TRP A 253 3.08 -9.79 -5.88
CA TRP A 253 3.89 -9.23 -6.96
C TRP A 253 3.39 -9.67 -8.35
N ASN A 254 3.22 -10.98 -8.57
CA ASN A 254 2.78 -11.54 -9.85
C ASN A 254 1.38 -11.08 -10.27
N ARG A 255 0.49 -10.83 -9.30
CA ARG A 255 -0.86 -10.31 -9.55
C ARG A 255 -0.84 -8.91 -10.15
N TYR A 256 0.11 -8.07 -9.71
CA TYR A 256 0.18 -6.65 -10.10
C TYR A 256 1.26 -6.34 -11.15
N ASN A 257 2.19 -7.27 -11.39
CA ASN A 257 3.33 -7.07 -12.31
C ASN A 257 3.35 -8.17 -13.37
N ILE A 258 2.33 -8.19 -14.23
CA ILE A 258 2.12 -9.28 -15.21
C ILE A 258 3.31 -9.48 -16.17
N ASN A 259 4.06 -8.42 -16.45
CA ASN A 259 5.23 -8.44 -17.35
C ASN A 259 6.57 -8.65 -16.62
N ASP A 260 6.62 -8.71 -15.29
CA ASP A 260 7.84 -8.93 -14.50
C ASP A 260 7.64 -10.02 -13.44
N ARG A 261 7.07 -11.18 -13.83
CA ARG A 261 6.75 -12.27 -12.88
C ARG A 261 7.98 -12.90 -12.22
N ILE A 262 7.76 -13.51 -11.06
CA ILE A 262 8.72 -14.35 -10.32
C ILE A 262 8.15 -15.71 -9.94
N SER A 263 9.04 -16.65 -9.67
CA SER A 263 8.70 -17.93 -9.03
C SER A 263 7.98 -17.68 -7.70
N GLU A 264 6.94 -18.46 -7.41
CA GLU A 264 6.16 -18.45 -6.17
C GLU A 264 6.59 -19.58 -5.21
N ASP A 265 7.90 -19.83 -5.15
CA ASP A 265 8.51 -20.94 -4.42
C ASP A 265 8.55 -20.75 -2.89
N GLY A 266 8.35 -19.54 -2.38
CA GLY A 266 8.55 -19.20 -0.97
C GLY A 266 10.01 -19.03 -0.56
N SER A 267 10.95 -18.97 -1.52
CA SER A 267 12.37 -18.78 -1.28
C SER A 267 12.77 -17.31 -1.42
N TYR A 268 13.45 -16.78 -0.39
CA TYR A 268 13.94 -15.41 -0.42
C TYR A 268 15.31 -15.33 -1.12
N GLY A 269 15.28 -15.20 -2.45
CA GLY A 269 16.47 -15.03 -3.30
C GLY A 269 16.64 -13.60 -3.85
N PRO A 270 17.71 -13.35 -4.63
CA PRO A 270 17.97 -12.03 -5.24
C PRO A 270 16.80 -11.50 -6.09
N SER A 271 16.10 -12.38 -6.79
CA SER A 271 14.91 -12.02 -7.59
C SER A 271 13.77 -11.47 -6.73
N THR A 272 13.52 -12.08 -5.57
CA THR A 272 12.50 -11.64 -4.61
C THR A 272 12.94 -10.34 -3.96
N GLU A 273 14.19 -10.24 -3.48
CA GLU A 273 14.71 -9.03 -2.84
C GLU A 273 14.67 -7.81 -3.77
N ARG A 274 15.10 -7.95 -5.04
CA ARG A 274 15.06 -6.87 -6.04
C ARG A 274 13.64 -6.30 -6.16
N ARG A 275 12.64 -7.15 -6.17
CA ARG A 275 11.24 -6.76 -6.40
C ARG A 275 10.62 -6.19 -5.14
N LEU A 276 10.94 -6.76 -3.98
CA LEU A 276 10.54 -6.19 -2.69
C LEU A 276 11.13 -4.79 -2.50
N ASN A 277 12.41 -4.58 -2.82
CA ASN A 277 13.06 -3.26 -2.81
C ASN A 277 12.44 -2.25 -3.79
N ASN A 278 11.88 -2.72 -4.92
CA ASN A 278 11.24 -1.89 -5.92
C ASN A 278 9.73 -1.71 -5.71
N SER A 279 9.14 -2.41 -4.73
CA SER A 279 7.74 -2.25 -4.36
C SER A 279 7.54 -0.88 -3.72
N PHE A 280 6.40 -0.26 -3.97
CA PHE A 280 5.98 0.94 -3.27
C PHE A 280 5.52 0.59 -1.85
N SER A 281 5.77 1.49 -0.91
CA SER A 281 5.53 1.25 0.52
C SER A 281 4.03 1.12 0.86
N GLU A 282 3.17 1.78 0.11
CA GLU A 282 1.72 1.66 0.19
C GLU A 282 1.17 0.34 -0.39
N GLY A 283 2.03 -0.49 -0.99
CA GLY A 283 1.63 -1.73 -1.65
C GLY A 283 1.22 -1.52 -3.10
N PHE A 284 0.55 -2.52 -3.66
CA PHE A 284 0.10 -2.51 -5.04
C PHE A 284 -1.39 -2.22 -5.11
N SER A 285 -1.80 -1.22 -5.87
CA SER A 285 -3.20 -1.10 -6.27
C SER A 285 -3.39 -1.84 -7.59
N ILE A 286 -4.56 -2.48 -7.78
CA ILE A 286 -5.02 -2.66 -9.16
C ILE A 286 -5.34 -1.21 -9.47
N SER A 287 -4.50 -0.56 -10.25
CA SER A 287 -5.03 0.51 -11.05
C SER A 287 -6.12 -0.15 -11.90
N VAL A 288 -7.37 -0.15 -11.41
CA VAL A 288 -8.43 0.31 -12.29
C VAL A 288 -7.87 1.66 -12.70
N PRO A 289 -7.45 1.83 -13.96
CA PRO A 289 -6.88 3.08 -14.36
C PRO A 289 -7.86 4.13 -13.87
N SER A 290 -7.40 5.05 -13.03
CA SER A 290 -8.23 6.22 -12.74
C SER A 290 -8.60 6.74 -14.13
N LYS A 291 -9.88 7.02 -14.38
CA LYS A 291 -10.39 7.47 -15.69
C LYS A 291 -9.55 8.58 -16.34
N LYS A 292 -8.63 9.23 -15.59
CA LYS A 292 -7.67 10.23 -16.05
C LYS A 292 -6.38 9.72 -16.73
N GLU A 293 -6.02 8.43 -16.64
CA GLU A 293 -4.87 7.87 -17.39
C GLU A 293 -5.28 7.01 -18.60
N SER A 294 -6.55 6.55 -18.65
CA SER A 294 -7.16 6.00 -19.87
C SER A 294 -7.64 7.07 -20.86
N GLU A 295 -7.40 8.35 -20.55
CA GLU A 295 -7.62 9.49 -21.44
C GLU A 295 -6.32 10.26 -21.72
N LYS A 296 -5.20 9.57 -21.94
CA LYS A 296 -4.53 9.94 -23.20
C LYS A 296 -5.30 9.21 -24.28
N SER A 297 -6.31 9.88 -24.83
CA SER A 297 -6.80 9.49 -26.14
C SER A 297 -5.58 9.25 -27.00
N ILE A 298 -5.46 8.06 -27.57
CA ILE A 298 -4.50 7.87 -28.65
C ILE A 298 -4.90 8.92 -29.67
N GLN A 299 -4.15 10.02 -29.75
CA GLN A 299 -4.42 11.02 -30.77
C GLN A 299 -4.03 10.38 -32.09
N PHE A 300 -5.04 9.85 -32.76
CA PHE A 300 -4.86 9.25 -34.06
C PHE A 300 -4.57 10.35 -35.08
N ARG A 301 -3.29 10.48 -35.39
CA ARG A 301 -2.87 11.24 -36.56
C ARG A 301 -3.42 10.55 -37.82
N VAL A 302 -3.53 11.31 -38.90
CA VAL A 302 -3.72 10.72 -40.22
C VAL A 302 -2.43 9.98 -40.58
N LEU A 303 -2.47 8.65 -40.56
CA LEU A 303 -1.29 7.83 -40.83
C LEU A 303 -1.18 7.57 -42.33
N ARG A 304 0.03 7.72 -42.87
CA ARG A 304 0.34 7.46 -44.28
C ARG A 304 1.80 7.10 -44.41
N LEU A 305 2.18 6.51 -45.54
CA LEU A 305 3.57 6.30 -45.84
C LEU A 305 4.29 7.66 -45.97
N SER A 306 5.32 7.89 -45.15
CA SER A 306 6.10 9.13 -45.12
C SER A 306 7.59 8.85 -44.95
N GLN A 307 8.44 9.86 -45.18
CA GLN A 307 9.85 9.83 -44.80
C GLN A 307 10.17 11.00 -43.84
N PRO A 308 10.65 10.73 -42.61
CA PRO A 308 10.79 9.41 -41.99
C PRO A 308 9.43 8.72 -41.81
N TYR A 309 9.44 7.39 -41.66
CA TYR A 309 8.21 6.63 -41.38
C TYR A 309 7.55 7.12 -40.09
N MET A 310 6.22 7.16 -40.09
CA MET A 310 5.46 7.51 -38.89
C MET A 310 5.64 6.42 -37.84
N LYS A 311 5.86 6.83 -36.58
CA LYS A 311 6.00 5.92 -35.45
C LYS A 311 5.15 6.40 -34.29
N GLY A 312 4.66 5.47 -33.47
CA GLY A 312 3.91 5.80 -32.26
C GLY A 312 2.85 4.78 -31.88
N GLU A 313 2.17 5.04 -30.77
CA GLU A 313 1.10 4.17 -30.25
C GLU A 313 -0.15 4.17 -31.14
N ASP A 314 -0.39 5.25 -31.91
CA ASP A 314 -1.44 5.29 -32.94
C ASP A 314 -1.15 4.32 -34.09
N VAL A 315 0.11 4.17 -34.48
CA VAL A 315 0.55 3.16 -35.47
C VAL A 315 0.43 1.75 -34.90
N ARG A 316 0.84 1.54 -33.65
CA ARG A 316 0.73 0.22 -33.00
C ARG A 316 -0.73 -0.21 -32.87
N ALA A 317 -1.63 0.72 -32.54
CA ALA A 317 -3.06 0.47 -32.41
C ALA A 317 -3.69 0.01 -33.74
N ILE A 318 -3.38 0.66 -34.87
CA ILE A 318 -3.91 0.23 -36.17
C ILE A 318 -3.33 -1.12 -36.59
N GLN A 319 -2.05 -1.38 -36.29
CA GLN A 319 -1.43 -2.67 -36.60
C GLN A 319 -2.06 -3.80 -35.81
N GLN A 320 -2.37 -3.57 -34.52
CA GLN A 320 -3.12 -4.52 -33.69
C GLN A 320 -4.54 -4.75 -34.19
N ALA A 321 -5.25 -3.69 -34.61
CA ALA A 321 -6.60 -3.82 -35.17
C ALA A 321 -6.61 -4.64 -36.46
N LEU A 322 -5.64 -4.41 -37.34
CA LEU A 322 -5.44 -5.20 -38.57
C LEU A 322 -5.07 -6.66 -38.26
N ALA A 323 -4.14 -6.90 -37.34
CA ALA A 323 -3.79 -8.26 -36.93
C ALA A 323 -5.00 -9.01 -36.35
N LYS A 324 -5.81 -8.33 -35.53
CA LYS A 324 -7.06 -8.87 -34.97
C LYS A 324 -8.12 -9.14 -36.06
N ALA A 325 -8.15 -8.33 -37.11
CA ALA A 325 -9.00 -8.54 -38.28
C ALA A 325 -8.49 -9.64 -39.23
N GLY A 326 -7.36 -10.29 -38.90
CA GLY A 326 -6.83 -11.45 -39.61
C GLY A 326 -5.77 -11.14 -40.68
N TYR A 327 -5.28 -9.90 -40.76
CA TYR A 327 -4.20 -9.55 -41.68
C TYR A 327 -2.84 -9.89 -41.10
N SER A 328 -1.91 -10.35 -41.96
CA SER A 328 -0.54 -10.65 -41.57
C SER A 328 0.34 -9.41 -41.70
N LEU A 329 0.78 -8.84 -40.57
CA LEU A 329 1.73 -7.73 -40.49
C LEU A 329 2.46 -7.70 -39.14
N ASP A 330 3.63 -7.06 -39.11
CA ASP A 330 4.36 -6.81 -37.87
C ASP A 330 3.72 -5.67 -37.06
N VAL A 331 3.60 -5.88 -35.75
CA VAL A 331 3.10 -4.88 -34.78
C VAL A 331 4.29 -4.19 -34.12
N ASP A 332 5.07 -3.48 -34.93
CA ASP A 332 6.33 -2.83 -34.52
C ASP A 332 6.15 -1.36 -34.10
N GLY A 333 5.00 -0.76 -34.40
CA GLY A 333 4.71 0.66 -34.18
C GLY A 333 5.30 1.59 -35.24
N VAL A 334 5.64 1.08 -36.43
CA VAL A 334 6.22 1.82 -37.57
C VAL A 334 5.34 1.69 -38.82
N TYR A 335 4.85 2.81 -39.34
CA TYR A 335 4.03 2.86 -40.55
C TYR A 335 4.93 2.87 -41.80
N GLY A 336 5.47 1.69 -42.13
CA GLY A 336 6.27 1.45 -43.33
C GLY A 336 5.45 0.90 -44.50
N ARG A 337 6.13 0.51 -45.59
CA ARG A 337 5.50 -0.07 -46.79
C ARG A 337 4.63 -1.30 -46.49
N GLY A 338 5.03 -2.12 -45.52
CA GLY A 338 4.24 -3.27 -45.08
C GLY A 338 2.90 -2.88 -44.45
N SER A 339 2.88 -1.85 -43.60
CA SER A 339 1.63 -1.33 -43.01
C SER A 339 0.73 -0.70 -44.07
N GLU A 340 1.29 0.08 -44.99
CA GLU A 340 0.52 0.70 -46.08
C GLU A 340 -0.17 -0.35 -46.98
N ALA A 341 0.54 -1.41 -47.35
CA ALA A 341 0.00 -2.48 -48.18
C ALA A 341 -1.21 -3.17 -47.52
N VAL A 342 -1.11 -3.45 -46.22
CA VAL A 342 -2.18 -4.08 -45.45
C VAL A 342 -3.35 -3.13 -45.21
N VAL A 343 -3.09 -1.84 -45.00
CA VAL A 343 -4.17 -0.82 -44.92
C VAL A 343 -4.93 -0.72 -46.24
N LYS A 344 -4.25 -0.73 -47.39
CA LYS A 344 -4.92 -0.76 -48.71
C LYS A 344 -5.80 -2.01 -48.87
N GLN A 345 -5.30 -3.18 -48.45
CA GLN A 345 -6.09 -4.41 -48.47
C GLN A 345 -7.33 -4.30 -47.57
N PHE A 346 -7.17 -3.75 -46.37
CA PHE A 346 -8.27 -3.51 -45.43
C PHE A 346 -9.31 -2.56 -46.01
N GLN A 347 -8.87 -1.43 -46.58
CA GLN A 347 -9.75 -0.44 -47.22
C GLN A 347 -10.55 -1.07 -48.36
N GLN A 348 -9.88 -1.83 -49.23
CA GLN A 348 -10.52 -2.52 -50.35
C GLN A 348 -11.60 -3.51 -49.88
N GLN A 349 -11.31 -4.32 -48.86
CA GLN A 349 -12.26 -5.30 -48.34
C GLN A 349 -13.44 -4.67 -47.58
N ASN A 350 -13.30 -3.41 -47.16
CA ASN A 350 -14.29 -2.72 -46.35
C ASN A 350 -15.04 -1.59 -47.10
N GLY A 351 -14.82 -1.45 -48.42
CA GLY A 351 -15.48 -0.45 -49.25
C GLY A 351 -15.07 0.99 -48.94
N LEU A 352 -13.80 1.20 -48.57
CA LEU A 352 -13.20 2.51 -48.33
C LEU A 352 -12.29 2.92 -49.49
N ASP A 353 -11.96 4.21 -49.59
CA ASP A 353 -10.95 4.69 -50.53
C ASP A 353 -9.61 3.97 -50.30
N VAL A 354 -9.07 3.33 -51.34
CA VAL A 354 -7.88 2.47 -51.28
C VAL A 354 -6.60 3.31 -51.45
N ASP A 355 -6.40 4.28 -50.56
CA ASP A 355 -5.31 5.25 -50.61
C ASP A 355 -4.13 4.89 -49.70
N GLY A 356 -4.28 3.91 -48.81
CA GLY A 356 -3.28 3.55 -47.81
C GLY A 356 -3.14 4.57 -46.69
N ILE A 357 -4.14 5.44 -46.50
CA ILE A 357 -4.18 6.48 -45.48
C ILE A 357 -5.18 6.10 -44.38
N VAL A 358 -4.71 6.08 -43.13
CA VAL A 358 -5.57 5.82 -41.97
C VAL A 358 -6.18 7.13 -41.45
N GLY A 359 -7.16 7.62 -42.19
CA GLY A 359 -8.03 8.75 -41.80
C GLY A 359 -9.21 8.32 -40.91
N PRO A 360 -10.10 9.27 -40.53
CA PRO A 360 -11.24 8.98 -39.65
C PRO A 360 -12.15 7.84 -40.13
N ALA A 361 -12.43 7.75 -41.44
CA ALA A 361 -13.26 6.68 -41.99
C ALA A 361 -12.62 5.29 -41.85
N THR A 362 -11.33 5.18 -42.17
CA THR A 362 -10.55 3.95 -42.00
C THR A 362 -10.51 3.52 -40.53
N ARG A 363 -10.30 4.45 -39.60
CA ARG A 363 -10.29 4.15 -38.15
C ARG A 363 -11.64 3.73 -37.61
N ALA A 364 -12.70 4.44 -37.98
CA ALA A 364 -14.06 4.07 -37.60
C ALA A 364 -14.38 2.62 -38.01
N LYS A 365 -13.92 2.21 -39.20
CA LYS A 365 -14.09 0.84 -39.68
C LYS A 365 -13.24 -0.20 -38.95
N MET A 366 -12.08 0.19 -38.42
CA MET A 366 -11.23 -0.63 -37.54
C MET A 366 -11.75 -0.69 -36.08
N GLY A 367 -12.71 0.16 -35.71
CA GLY A 367 -13.20 0.29 -34.34
C GLY A 367 -12.27 1.09 -33.43
N LEU A 368 -11.59 2.11 -33.98
CA LEU A 368 -10.58 2.95 -33.31
C LEU A 368 -10.95 4.44 -33.25
#